data_AF-A0A417J2Q9-F1
#
_entry.id   AF-A0A417J2Q9-F1
#
_cell.length_a   1.000
_cell.length_b   1.000
_cell.length_c   1.000
_cell.angle_alpha   90.00
_cell.angle_beta   90.00
_cell.angle_gamma   90.00
#
_symmetry.space_group_name_H-M   'P 1'
#
loop_
_entity.id
_entity.type
_entity.pdbx_description
1 polymer ?
#
loop_
_entity_poly.entity_id
_entity_poly.type
_entity_poly.pdbx_seq_one_letter_code
_entity_poly.pdbx_strand_id
1 'polypeptide(L)'
;MSSNFVMPKQIISGAGALNDAKDVFKKAGKKALIVSGKVMEKVGNVAKVTKILDELSIEYAIYTDITGEPTDVMIEGGLKVYKEENCDFLIGLGGGSPLDSMKAIAALVTNPGKIPDYMGKIITNEVPPMIAIPTTAGTGSEATWFTIITDSEKDIKMLLKGPVLMPDVAIIDYTFTLTSPKSVTAAPGLDALTHAIEGYTSRKAQPLTDTFAVSAVKRIFKYLPIAYNDGSNEEAREQMALAALEAGVVINNSSVTIVHGMSRPIGALFHVPHGMSNAMLMKECFSFALDGAYERFADLGRAIKVAAETDSDKEAAEKFLDAVENICKVCEIPTLEEYGVDREKFFASVDKMADDALASGSPGNTIKDVTKDDVLKIYDALWK
;
A
#
# COMPACT_ATOMS: atom_id res chain seq x y z
N MET A 1 26.71 -2.26 -9.13
CA MET A 1 26.12 -0.95 -8.77
C MET A 1 25.75 -1.00 -7.29
N SER A 2 25.86 0.11 -6.56
CA SER A 2 25.40 0.20 -5.17
C SER A 2 23.87 0.34 -5.12
N SER A 3 23.23 -0.27 -4.13
CA SER A 3 21.79 -0.11 -3.87
C SER A 3 21.57 0.64 -2.56
N ASN A 4 20.60 1.54 -2.55
CA ASN A 4 20.15 2.23 -1.33
C ASN A 4 18.98 1.44 -0.73
N PHE A 5 18.93 1.35 0.60
CA PHE A 5 17.86 0.68 1.32
C PHE A 5 17.37 1.58 2.46
N VAL A 6 16.12 1.99 2.39
CA VAL A 6 15.52 2.98 3.29
C VAL A 6 14.23 2.41 3.88
N MET A 7 14.06 2.65 5.17
CA MET A 7 12.90 2.24 5.97
C MET A 7 12.70 3.27 7.10
N PRO A 8 11.58 3.24 7.84
CA PRO A 8 11.37 4.09 9.01
C PRO A 8 12.53 4.00 10.01
N LYS A 9 12.81 5.09 10.72
CA LYS A 9 13.90 5.13 11.71
C LYS A 9 13.63 4.15 12.86
N GLN A 10 12.36 3.95 13.20
CA GLN A 10 11.93 3.02 14.22
C GLN A 10 10.64 2.32 13.80
N ILE A 11 10.57 1.01 14.07
CA ILE A 11 9.37 0.19 13.90
C ILE A 11 9.08 -0.47 15.25
N ILE A 12 7.84 -0.36 15.72
CA ILE A 12 7.36 -1.02 16.94
C ILE A 12 6.17 -1.88 16.53
N SER A 13 6.25 -3.19 16.72
CA SER A 13 5.25 -4.13 16.20
C SER A 13 4.82 -5.16 17.24
N GLY A 14 3.56 -5.57 17.18
CA GLY A 14 2.97 -6.59 18.05
C GLY A 14 1.76 -6.08 18.82
N ALA A 15 1.12 -6.96 19.58
CA ALA A 15 0.01 -6.60 20.44
C ALA A 15 0.43 -5.54 21.47
N GLY A 16 -0.27 -4.39 21.48
CA GLY A 16 0.04 -3.33 22.43
C GLY A 16 1.24 -2.47 22.05
N ALA A 17 1.75 -2.56 20.81
CA ALA A 17 2.81 -1.70 20.30
C ALA A 17 2.50 -0.20 20.49
N LEU A 18 1.23 0.19 20.50
CA LEU A 18 0.82 1.56 20.84
C LEU A 18 1.24 1.97 22.26
N ASN A 19 1.10 1.07 23.24
CA ASN A 19 1.48 1.32 24.64
C ASN A 19 3.00 1.39 24.79
N ASP A 20 3.73 0.52 24.09
CA ASP A 20 5.20 0.49 24.12
C ASP A 20 5.81 1.72 23.44
N ALA A 21 5.04 2.38 22.56
CA ALA A 21 5.46 3.61 21.88
C ALA A 21 5.33 4.90 22.73
N LYS A 22 5.02 4.81 24.04
CA LYS A 22 4.88 6.01 24.91
C LYS A 22 6.08 6.97 24.84
N ASP A 23 7.30 6.44 24.82
CA ASP A 23 8.50 7.28 24.74
C ASP A 23 8.74 7.88 23.34
N VAL A 24 8.15 7.30 22.29
CA VAL A 24 8.13 7.90 20.95
C VAL A 24 7.29 9.17 20.98
N PHE A 25 6.06 9.10 21.50
CA PHE A 25 5.17 10.26 21.57
C PHE A 25 5.79 11.42 22.36
N LYS A 26 6.41 11.15 23.51
CA LYS A 26 7.10 12.18 24.31
C LYS A 26 8.24 12.88 23.57
N LYS A 27 8.91 12.17 22.65
CA LYS A 27 10.04 12.70 21.85
C LYS A 27 9.57 13.42 20.59
N ALA A 28 8.34 13.18 20.13
CA ALA A 28 7.83 13.69 18.87
C ALA A 28 7.46 15.18 18.93
N GLY A 29 6.85 15.64 20.02
CA GLY A 29 6.44 17.04 20.17
C GLY A 29 5.51 17.26 21.36
N LYS A 30 4.89 18.44 21.40
CA LYS A 30 3.98 18.87 22.47
C LYS A 30 2.52 18.80 22.08
N LYS A 31 2.19 19.00 20.80
CA LYS A 31 0.81 18.97 20.30
C LYS A 31 0.68 18.26 18.96
N ALA A 32 0.00 17.12 18.97
CA ALA A 32 -0.21 16.30 17.77
C ALA A 32 -1.35 16.85 16.89
N LEU A 33 -1.23 16.69 15.57
CA LEU A 33 -2.42 16.55 14.71
C LEU A 33 -2.66 15.07 14.41
N ILE A 34 -3.79 14.52 14.85
CA ILE A 34 -4.24 13.18 14.49
C ILE A 34 -5.01 13.25 13.17
N VAL A 35 -4.44 12.70 12.11
CA VAL A 35 -5.03 12.60 10.77
C VAL A 35 -5.65 11.22 10.61
N SER A 36 -6.97 11.16 10.44
CA SER A 36 -7.71 9.91 10.35
C SER A 36 -8.98 10.04 9.49
N GLY A 37 -9.77 8.98 9.42
CA GLY A 37 -11.09 8.99 8.79
C GLY A 37 -12.21 8.78 9.81
N LYS A 38 -13.41 9.29 9.51
CA LYS A 38 -14.61 9.17 10.38
C LYS A 38 -14.92 7.75 10.85
N VAL A 39 -14.58 6.73 10.04
CA VAL A 39 -14.79 5.33 10.44
C VAL A 39 -13.91 4.96 11.63
N MET A 40 -12.63 5.38 11.65
CA MET A 40 -11.70 5.10 12.74
C MET A 40 -12.12 5.77 14.05
N GLU A 41 -12.71 6.96 13.96
CA GLU A 41 -13.32 7.65 15.09
C GLU A 41 -14.53 6.86 15.62
N LYS A 42 -15.46 6.47 14.73
CA LYS A 42 -16.66 5.71 15.10
C LYS A 42 -16.37 4.35 15.75
N VAL A 43 -15.33 3.64 15.29
CA VAL A 43 -14.93 2.34 15.88
C VAL A 43 -14.05 2.49 17.12
N GLY A 44 -13.81 3.72 17.60
CA GLY A 44 -13.08 4.00 18.84
C GLY A 44 -11.56 3.89 18.72
N ASN A 45 -11.00 3.72 17.51
CA ASN A 45 -9.56 3.62 17.32
C ASN A 45 -8.85 4.96 17.57
N VAL A 46 -9.47 6.09 17.20
CA VAL A 46 -8.95 7.42 17.55
C VAL A 46 -8.85 7.58 19.08
N ALA A 47 -9.88 7.13 19.81
CA ALA A 47 -9.91 7.22 21.27
C ALA A 47 -8.79 6.41 21.96
N LYS A 48 -8.34 5.30 21.36
CA LYS A 48 -7.19 4.53 21.87
C LYS A 48 -5.91 5.37 21.84
N VAL A 49 -5.69 6.11 20.76
CA VAL A 49 -4.52 6.99 20.59
C VAL A 49 -4.61 8.18 21.54
N THR A 50 -5.75 8.87 21.59
CA THR A 50 -5.92 10.05 22.46
C THR A 50 -5.74 9.71 23.93
N LYS A 51 -6.21 8.53 24.38
CA LYS A 51 -5.98 8.05 25.74
C LYS A 51 -4.50 7.99 26.10
N ILE A 52 -3.63 7.53 25.18
CA ILE A 52 -2.19 7.51 25.41
C ILE A 52 -1.63 8.93 25.49
N LEU A 53 -2.09 9.84 24.63
CA LEU A 53 -1.66 11.23 24.66
C LEU A 53 -2.10 11.92 25.96
N ASP A 54 -3.33 11.69 26.43
CA ASP A 54 -3.86 12.20 27.70
C ASP A 54 -3.02 11.69 28.89
N GLU A 55 -2.70 10.40 28.93
CA GLU A 55 -1.82 9.80 29.96
C GLU A 55 -0.41 10.42 29.97
N LEU A 56 0.06 10.90 28.82
CA LEU A 56 1.35 11.56 28.64
C LEU A 56 1.28 13.08 28.79
N SER A 57 0.10 13.64 29.00
CA SER A 57 -0.14 15.10 28.99
C SER A 57 0.34 15.78 27.69
N ILE A 58 0.14 15.11 26.55
CA ILE A 58 0.42 15.63 25.21
C ILE A 58 -0.89 16.16 24.64
N GLU A 59 -0.90 17.41 24.19
CA GLU A 59 -2.08 18.02 23.57
C GLU A 59 -2.32 17.43 22.18
N TYR A 60 -3.55 17.49 21.68
CA TYR A 60 -3.85 17.05 20.32
C TYR A 60 -5.03 17.79 19.71
N ALA A 61 -5.01 17.86 18.38
CA ALA A 61 -6.14 18.16 17.53
C ALA A 61 -6.49 16.93 16.69
N ILE A 62 -7.76 16.80 16.31
CA ILE A 62 -8.26 15.67 15.52
C ILE A 62 -8.78 16.19 14.18
N TYR A 63 -8.33 15.57 13.10
CA TYR A 63 -8.85 15.80 11.76
C TYR A 63 -9.28 14.47 11.13
N THR A 64 -10.59 14.22 11.10
CA THR A 64 -11.19 12.95 10.63
C THR A 64 -11.89 13.06 9.27
N ASP A 65 -11.71 14.17 8.56
CA ASP A 65 -12.35 14.43 7.26
C ASP A 65 -11.59 13.81 6.07
N ILE A 66 -10.68 12.85 6.30
CA ILE A 66 -10.17 12.01 5.22
C ILE A 66 -11.23 10.98 4.83
N THR A 67 -11.94 11.23 3.74
CA THR A 67 -13.06 10.40 3.28
C THR A 67 -12.76 9.73 1.94
N GLY A 68 -12.35 8.46 1.97
CA GLY A 68 -12.06 7.70 0.75
C GLY A 68 -10.65 7.96 0.23
N GLU A 69 -10.49 8.15 -1.08
CA GLU A 69 -9.21 8.50 -1.69
C GLU A 69 -8.83 9.94 -1.31
N PRO A 70 -7.58 10.20 -0.89
CA PRO A 70 -7.17 11.51 -0.41
C PRO A 70 -7.11 12.52 -1.57
N THR A 71 -7.66 13.71 -1.35
CA THR A 71 -7.64 14.81 -2.32
C THR A 71 -6.87 16.01 -1.79
N ASP A 72 -6.36 16.84 -2.69
CA ASP A 72 -5.76 18.14 -2.37
C ASP A 72 -6.61 18.99 -1.42
N VAL A 73 -7.94 19.02 -1.60
CA VAL A 73 -8.88 19.70 -0.69
C VAL A 73 -8.84 19.13 0.73
N MET A 74 -8.78 17.82 0.89
CA MET A 74 -8.65 17.18 2.21
C MET A 74 -7.31 17.52 2.86
N ILE A 75 -6.25 17.66 2.07
CA ILE A 75 -4.91 18.03 2.59
C ILE A 75 -4.91 19.48 3.06
N GLU A 76 -5.51 20.40 2.31
CA GLU A 76 -5.65 21.80 2.70
C GLU A 76 -6.45 21.95 4.00
N GLY A 77 -7.52 21.16 4.17
CA GLY A 77 -8.30 21.12 5.41
C GLY A 77 -7.46 20.68 6.62
N GLY A 78 -6.69 19.60 6.48
CA GLY A 78 -5.81 19.12 7.56
C GLY A 78 -4.67 20.10 7.88
N LEU A 79 -4.09 20.74 6.85
CA LEU A 79 -3.08 21.78 7.00
C LEU A 79 -3.60 22.99 7.76
N LYS A 80 -4.86 23.38 7.50
CA LYS A 80 -5.52 24.47 8.22
C LYS A 80 -5.63 24.13 9.70
N VAL A 81 -6.13 22.95 10.06
CA VAL A 81 -6.24 22.51 11.46
C VAL A 81 -4.85 22.47 12.12
N TYR A 82 -3.84 21.91 11.45
CA TYR A 82 -2.45 21.87 11.97
C TYR A 82 -1.96 23.26 12.40
N LYS A 83 -2.20 24.28 11.55
CA LYS A 83 -1.75 25.65 11.77
C LYS A 83 -2.58 26.38 12.82
N GLU A 84 -3.90 26.28 12.77
CA GLU A 84 -4.81 26.95 13.72
C GLU A 84 -4.62 26.44 15.15
N GLU A 85 -4.41 25.13 15.30
CA GLU A 85 -4.22 24.48 16.59
C GLU A 85 -2.78 24.55 17.09
N ASN A 86 -1.84 25.08 16.30
CA ASN A 86 -0.40 25.14 16.60
C ASN A 86 0.19 23.75 16.92
N CYS A 87 -0.17 22.74 16.12
CA CYS A 87 0.43 21.42 16.21
C CYS A 87 1.92 21.47 15.81
N ASP A 88 2.73 20.57 16.38
CA ASP A 88 4.17 20.47 16.11
C ASP A 88 4.62 19.10 15.59
N PHE A 89 3.74 18.09 15.62
CA PHE A 89 3.96 16.80 14.95
C PHE A 89 2.64 16.18 14.47
N LEU A 90 2.71 15.12 13.65
CA LEU A 90 1.53 14.43 13.12
C LEU A 90 1.48 12.96 13.49
N ILE A 91 0.25 12.47 13.68
CA ILE A 91 -0.06 11.05 13.84
C ILE A 91 -1.06 10.66 12.74
N GLY A 92 -0.66 9.75 11.86
CA GLY A 92 -1.54 9.16 10.86
C GLY A 92 -2.14 7.88 11.43
N LEU A 93 -3.47 7.80 11.49
CA LEU A 93 -4.18 6.61 11.98
C LEU A 93 -5.19 6.15 10.93
N GLY A 94 -4.94 5.02 10.28
CA GLY A 94 -5.84 4.47 9.27
C GLY A 94 -5.18 3.53 8.29
N GLY A 95 -5.84 3.29 7.15
CA GLY A 95 -5.21 2.65 5.99
C GLY A 95 -4.35 3.64 5.18
N GLY A 96 -4.15 3.36 3.89
CA GLY A 96 -3.34 4.21 3.02
C GLY A 96 -3.78 5.68 3.00
N SER A 97 -5.10 5.96 2.89
CA SER A 97 -5.55 7.35 2.71
C SER A 97 -5.18 8.28 3.86
N PRO A 98 -5.43 7.96 5.15
CA PRO A 98 -4.97 8.83 6.23
C PRO A 98 -3.45 8.92 6.36
N LEU A 99 -2.70 7.85 6.06
CA LEU A 99 -1.23 7.86 6.12
C LEU A 99 -0.63 8.74 5.01
N ASP A 100 -1.15 8.61 3.79
CA ASP A 100 -0.76 9.45 2.64
C ASP A 100 -1.14 10.91 2.89
N SER A 101 -2.31 11.14 3.49
CA SER A 101 -2.76 12.50 3.86
C SER A 101 -1.86 13.12 4.91
N MET A 102 -1.46 12.37 5.94
CA MET A 102 -0.50 12.85 6.95
C MET A 102 0.79 13.32 6.27
N LYS A 103 1.37 12.52 5.37
CA LYS A 103 2.60 12.87 4.64
C LYS A 103 2.43 14.13 3.80
N ALA A 104 1.31 14.26 3.11
CA ALA A 104 1.03 15.42 2.27
C ALA A 104 0.80 16.70 3.09
N ILE A 105 0.09 16.60 4.22
CA ILE A 105 -0.06 17.72 5.17
C ILE A 105 1.31 18.13 5.68
N ALA A 106 2.13 17.18 6.15
CA ALA A 106 3.49 17.42 6.65
C ALA A 106 4.36 18.13 5.60
N ALA A 107 4.25 17.73 4.33
CA ALA A 107 4.93 18.42 3.22
C ALA A 107 4.50 19.89 3.13
N LEU A 108 3.20 20.19 3.15
CA LEU A 108 2.72 21.58 3.04
C LEU A 108 2.94 22.43 4.29
N VAL A 109 3.31 21.84 5.43
CA VAL A 109 3.73 22.62 6.61
C VAL A 109 5.01 23.40 6.31
N THR A 110 5.99 22.78 5.64
CA THR A 110 7.32 23.37 5.41
C THR A 110 7.62 23.73 3.96
N ASN A 111 6.73 23.38 3.04
CA ASN A 111 6.87 23.67 1.62
C ASN A 111 5.67 24.55 1.15
N PRO A 112 5.89 25.84 0.82
CA PRO A 112 4.81 26.77 0.46
C PRO A 112 4.19 26.45 -0.91
N GLY A 113 2.94 26.83 -1.12
CA GLY A 113 2.22 26.57 -2.37
C GLY A 113 1.13 25.51 -2.19
N LYS A 114 0.71 24.87 -3.29
CA LYS A 114 -0.31 23.83 -3.30
C LYS A 114 0.30 22.46 -3.53
N ILE A 115 -0.39 21.38 -3.13
CA ILE A 115 0.08 20.01 -3.38
C ILE A 115 0.45 19.75 -4.86
N PRO A 116 -0.36 20.17 -5.86
CA PRO A 116 -0.04 19.92 -7.27
C PRO A 116 1.30 20.52 -7.73
N ASP A 117 1.81 21.55 -7.04
CA ASP A 117 3.10 22.16 -7.36
C ASP A 117 4.29 21.19 -7.15
N TYR A 118 4.07 20.09 -6.40
CA TYR A 118 5.08 19.09 -6.08
C TYR A 118 5.01 17.84 -6.97
N MET A 119 4.04 17.75 -7.88
CA MET A 119 3.95 16.64 -8.83
C MET A 119 5.22 16.56 -9.69
N GLY A 120 5.82 15.37 -9.76
CA GLY A 120 7.07 15.15 -10.51
C GLY A 120 8.34 15.71 -9.86
N LYS A 121 8.24 16.37 -8.70
CA LYS A 121 9.38 16.88 -7.94
C LYS A 121 9.75 15.94 -6.79
N ILE A 122 10.99 16.04 -6.33
CA ILE A 122 11.44 15.41 -5.09
C ILE A 122 11.30 16.45 -3.98
N ILE A 123 10.48 16.16 -2.97
CA ILE A 123 10.34 17.02 -1.79
C ILE A 123 11.55 16.80 -0.88
N THR A 124 12.24 17.89 -0.53
CA THR A 124 13.51 17.85 0.20
C THR A 124 13.53 18.66 1.48
N ASN A 125 12.60 19.59 1.68
CA ASN A 125 12.55 20.34 2.93
C ASN A 125 12.15 19.40 4.07
N GLU A 126 12.83 19.54 5.21
CA GLU A 126 12.50 18.81 6.42
C GLU A 126 11.03 19.05 6.79
N VAL A 127 10.33 17.98 7.17
CA VAL A 127 8.91 18.02 7.57
C VAL A 127 8.80 17.78 9.08
N PRO A 128 7.69 18.16 9.72
CA PRO A 128 7.49 17.85 11.13
C PRO A 128 7.50 16.34 11.39
N PRO A 129 7.81 15.89 12.62
CA PRO A 129 7.83 14.47 12.94
C PRO A 129 6.51 13.76 12.62
N MET A 130 6.60 12.56 12.06
CA MET A 130 5.45 11.76 11.65
C MET A 130 5.46 10.38 12.29
N ILE A 131 4.33 10.03 12.92
CA ILE A 131 4.07 8.71 13.50
C ILE A 131 2.94 8.05 12.70
N ALA A 132 3.23 6.92 12.06
CA ALA A 132 2.25 6.16 11.29
C ALA A 132 1.72 4.97 12.10
N ILE A 133 0.40 4.84 12.18
CA ILE A 133 -0.32 3.76 12.88
C ILE A 133 -1.30 3.12 11.87
N PRO A 134 -0.86 2.11 11.10
CA PRO A 134 -1.72 1.46 10.12
C PRO A 134 -2.84 0.67 10.81
N THR A 135 -4.06 0.78 10.28
CA THR A 135 -5.23 0.00 10.72
C THR A 135 -5.69 -1.03 9.70
N THR A 136 -4.98 -1.12 8.57
CA THR A 136 -5.19 -2.10 7.50
C THR A 136 -3.87 -2.79 7.17
N ALA A 137 -3.91 -4.09 6.88
CA ALA A 137 -2.75 -4.85 6.44
C ALA A 137 -2.67 -4.89 4.90
N GLY A 138 -2.18 -3.80 4.28
CA GLY A 138 -2.01 -3.78 2.81
C GLY A 138 -0.99 -2.77 2.29
N THR A 139 -1.33 -1.49 2.37
CA THR A 139 -0.60 -0.44 1.61
C THR A 139 0.89 -0.30 1.96
N GLY A 140 1.27 -0.65 3.19
CA GLY A 140 2.63 -0.43 3.69
C GLY A 140 3.06 1.03 3.70
N SER A 141 2.12 1.99 3.60
CA SER A 141 2.41 3.43 3.50
C SER A 141 3.23 3.93 4.69
N GLU A 142 3.07 3.31 5.86
CA GLU A 142 3.90 3.56 7.05
C GLU A 142 5.40 3.33 6.85
N ALA A 143 5.80 2.60 5.81
CA ALA A 143 7.18 2.28 5.47
C ALA A 143 7.60 2.73 4.05
N THR A 144 6.88 3.69 3.48
CA THR A 144 7.23 4.30 2.18
C THR A 144 7.39 5.81 2.29
N TRP A 145 8.22 6.37 1.41
CA TRP A 145 8.35 7.82 1.22
C TRP A 145 7.52 8.36 0.03
N PHE A 146 6.54 7.58 -0.41
CA PHE A 146 5.59 7.94 -1.45
C PHE A 146 4.26 8.33 -0.81
N THR A 147 3.53 9.23 -1.44
CA THR A 147 2.14 9.55 -1.09
C THR A 147 1.35 9.84 -2.37
N ILE A 148 0.15 9.29 -2.47
CA ILE A 148 -0.74 9.46 -3.62
C ILE A 148 -1.86 10.42 -3.23
N ILE A 149 -1.99 11.54 -3.94
CA ILE A 149 -3.03 12.55 -3.70
C ILE A 149 -3.75 12.87 -5.01
N THR A 150 -5.07 12.96 -4.98
CA THR A 150 -5.87 13.32 -6.16
C THR A 150 -5.95 14.84 -6.30
N ASP A 151 -5.65 15.37 -7.49
CA ASP A 151 -5.91 16.76 -7.87
C ASP A 151 -7.40 16.87 -8.22
N SER A 152 -8.19 17.52 -7.36
CA SER A 152 -9.64 17.59 -7.53
C SER A 152 -10.06 18.45 -8.72
N GLU A 153 -9.22 19.37 -9.19
CA GLU A 153 -9.53 20.22 -10.35
C GLU A 153 -9.31 19.47 -11.67
N LYS A 154 -8.28 18.62 -11.74
CA LYS A 154 -7.89 17.91 -12.96
C LYS A 154 -8.31 16.45 -13.00
N ASP A 155 -8.77 15.89 -11.88
CA ASP A 155 -9.09 14.48 -11.71
C ASP A 155 -7.89 13.56 -12.01
N ILE A 156 -6.71 13.94 -11.50
CA ILE A 156 -5.44 13.22 -11.71
C ILE A 156 -4.88 12.75 -10.37
N LYS A 157 -4.53 11.46 -10.27
CA LYS A 157 -3.77 10.92 -9.14
C LYS A 157 -2.30 11.33 -9.25
N MET A 158 -1.83 12.13 -8.30
CA MET A 158 -0.46 12.60 -8.22
C MET A 158 0.36 11.69 -7.30
N LEU A 159 1.50 11.22 -7.80
CA LEU A 159 2.52 10.57 -6.98
C LEU A 159 3.53 11.62 -6.51
N LEU A 160 3.51 11.92 -5.22
CA LEU A 160 4.51 12.74 -4.57
C LEU A 160 5.56 11.84 -3.91
N LYS A 161 6.81 12.31 -3.89
CA LYS A 161 7.92 11.54 -3.34
C LYS A 161 8.97 12.44 -2.73
N GLY A 162 9.67 11.92 -1.73
CA GLY A 162 10.82 12.59 -1.15
C GLY A 162 11.25 11.87 0.11
N PRO A 163 12.56 11.68 0.39
CA PRO A 163 13.01 10.94 1.56
C PRO A 163 12.46 11.45 2.89
N VAL A 164 12.16 12.75 2.96
CA VAL A 164 11.53 13.42 4.10
C VAL A 164 10.10 12.96 4.36
N LEU A 165 9.43 12.31 3.40
CA LEU A 165 8.06 11.79 3.55
C LEU A 165 8.01 10.40 4.19
N MET A 166 9.16 9.77 4.46
CA MET A 166 9.20 8.54 5.25
C MET A 166 8.76 8.85 6.69
N PRO A 167 7.76 8.14 7.24
CA PRO A 167 7.42 8.30 8.65
C PRO A 167 8.63 8.02 9.54
N ASP A 168 8.81 8.83 10.59
CA ASP A 168 9.90 8.63 11.53
C ASP A 168 9.71 7.31 12.30
N VAL A 169 8.46 7.05 12.69
CA VAL A 169 8.07 5.83 13.42
C VAL A 169 6.84 5.19 12.81
N ALA A 170 6.92 3.87 12.62
CA ALA A 170 5.76 3.02 12.29
C ALA A 170 5.39 2.16 13.50
N ILE A 171 4.15 2.29 13.98
CA ILE A 171 3.59 1.52 15.10
C ILE A 171 2.61 0.49 14.55
N ILE A 172 3.07 -0.75 14.39
CA ILE A 172 2.32 -1.87 13.83
C ILE A 172 1.61 -2.64 14.94
N ASP A 173 0.53 -2.07 15.45
CA ASP A 173 -0.33 -2.72 16.43
C ASP A 173 -1.51 -3.42 15.73
N TYR A 174 -1.44 -4.74 15.58
CA TYR A 174 -2.44 -5.49 14.81
C TYR A 174 -3.84 -5.41 15.43
N THR A 175 -3.99 -5.02 16.70
CA THR A 175 -5.30 -4.92 17.37
C THR A 175 -6.20 -3.87 16.73
N PHE A 176 -5.63 -2.91 16.00
CA PHE A 176 -6.39 -1.96 15.17
C PHE A 176 -7.07 -2.61 13.97
N THR A 177 -6.50 -3.72 13.47
CA THR A 177 -6.99 -4.43 12.28
C THR A 177 -8.15 -5.37 12.58
N LEU A 178 -8.37 -5.77 13.85
CA LEU A 178 -9.44 -6.68 14.29
C LEU A 178 -10.85 -6.18 13.94
N THR A 179 -11.01 -4.86 13.80
CA THR A 179 -12.28 -4.22 13.42
C THR A 179 -12.55 -4.23 11.90
N SER A 180 -11.60 -4.71 11.09
CA SER A 180 -11.70 -4.67 9.63
C SER A 180 -12.68 -5.73 9.10
N PRO A 181 -13.69 -5.34 8.30
CA PRO A 181 -14.57 -6.30 7.63
C PRO A 181 -13.80 -7.11 6.57
N LYS A 182 -14.38 -8.22 6.13
CA LYS A 182 -13.78 -9.14 5.13
C LYS A 182 -13.20 -8.43 3.90
N SER A 183 -13.94 -7.48 3.32
CA SER A 183 -13.49 -6.72 2.14
C SER A 183 -12.23 -5.88 2.40
N VAL A 184 -12.09 -5.32 3.61
CA VAL A 184 -10.92 -4.55 4.06
C VAL A 184 -9.79 -5.47 4.57
N THR A 185 -10.03 -6.77 4.64
CA THR A 185 -8.98 -7.79 4.85
C THR A 185 -8.44 -8.32 3.52
N ALA A 186 -9.34 -8.69 2.59
CA ALA A 186 -8.99 -9.31 1.32
C ALA A 186 -8.23 -8.36 0.38
N ALA A 187 -8.83 -7.23 0.00
CA ALA A 187 -8.24 -6.35 -1.00
C ALA A 187 -6.89 -5.78 -0.53
N PRO A 188 -6.73 -5.27 0.71
CA PRO A 188 -5.42 -4.86 1.21
C PRO A 188 -4.42 -6.02 1.34
N GLY A 189 -4.86 -7.22 1.76
CA GLY A 189 -3.96 -8.36 1.86
C GLY A 189 -3.38 -8.81 0.52
N LEU A 190 -4.19 -8.78 -0.54
CA LEU A 190 -3.75 -9.08 -1.91
C LEU A 190 -2.93 -7.94 -2.53
N ASP A 191 -3.18 -6.71 -2.10
CA ASP A 191 -2.33 -5.56 -2.43
C ASP A 191 -0.91 -5.76 -1.88
N ALA A 192 -0.78 -6.12 -0.60
CA ALA A 192 0.51 -6.48 0.01
C ALA A 192 1.16 -7.69 -0.68
N LEU A 193 0.38 -8.67 -1.15
CA LEU A 193 0.91 -9.80 -1.91
C LEU A 193 1.49 -9.33 -3.24
N THR A 194 0.75 -8.48 -3.94
CA THR A 194 1.18 -7.88 -5.22
C THR A 194 2.47 -7.08 -5.02
N HIS A 195 2.53 -6.23 -3.99
CA HIS A 195 3.74 -5.49 -3.61
C HIS A 195 4.96 -6.40 -3.44
N ALA A 196 4.81 -7.49 -2.70
CA ALA A 196 5.91 -8.42 -2.44
C ALA A 196 6.35 -9.16 -3.71
N ILE A 197 5.41 -9.68 -4.51
CA ILE A 197 5.72 -10.41 -5.75
C ILE A 197 6.35 -9.47 -6.79
N GLU A 198 5.78 -8.30 -7.02
CA GLU A 198 6.29 -7.35 -8.00
C GLU A 198 7.65 -6.80 -7.60
N GLY A 199 7.85 -6.47 -6.32
CA GLY A 199 9.16 -6.02 -5.83
C GLY A 199 10.23 -7.10 -5.93
N TYR A 200 9.88 -8.37 -5.68
CA TYR A 200 10.79 -9.50 -5.86
C TYR A 200 11.16 -9.74 -7.32
N THR A 201 10.22 -9.52 -8.24
CA THR A 201 10.37 -9.74 -9.69
C THR A 201 10.68 -8.44 -10.46
N SER A 202 11.05 -7.38 -9.75
CA SER A 202 11.39 -6.07 -10.31
C SER A 202 12.83 -6.03 -10.80
N ARG A 203 13.09 -5.29 -11.88
CA ARG A 203 14.44 -4.89 -12.33
C ARG A 203 15.21 -4.10 -11.27
N LYS A 204 14.52 -3.55 -10.26
CA LYS A 204 15.09 -2.80 -9.14
C LYS A 204 15.21 -3.63 -7.86
N ALA A 205 14.92 -4.94 -7.92
CA ALA A 205 15.11 -5.84 -6.79
C ALA A 205 16.57 -5.82 -6.30
N GLN A 206 16.75 -6.00 -4.99
CA GLN A 206 18.05 -6.09 -4.33
C GLN A 206 18.01 -7.15 -3.21
N PRO A 207 19.16 -7.69 -2.77
CA PRO A 207 19.17 -8.80 -1.80
C PRO A 207 18.41 -8.53 -0.49
N LEU A 208 18.40 -7.28 -0.02
CA LEU A 208 17.62 -6.90 1.16
C LEU A 208 16.12 -6.93 0.88
N THR A 209 15.64 -6.38 -0.24
CA THR A 209 14.21 -6.44 -0.59
C THR A 209 13.77 -7.88 -0.81
N ASP A 210 14.63 -8.74 -1.34
CA ASP A 210 14.34 -10.15 -1.56
C ASP A 210 13.99 -10.88 -0.25
N THR A 211 14.72 -10.58 0.82
CA THR A 211 14.49 -11.15 2.15
C THR A 211 13.09 -10.78 2.67
N PHE A 212 12.72 -9.50 2.56
CA PHE A 212 11.42 -9.01 3.01
C PHE A 212 10.28 -9.53 2.12
N ALA A 213 10.48 -9.58 0.79
CA ALA A 213 9.45 -10.05 -0.14
C ALA A 213 9.11 -11.53 0.07
N VAL A 214 10.12 -12.40 0.19
CA VAL A 214 9.90 -13.83 0.46
C VAL A 214 9.21 -14.04 1.81
N SER A 215 9.60 -13.27 2.84
CA SER A 215 8.94 -13.30 4.16
C SER A 215 7.46 -12.92 4.05
N ALA A 216 7.16 -11.80 3.38
CA ALA A 216 5.80 -11.31 3.18
C ALA A 216 4.93 -12.31 2.42
N VAL A 217 5.43 -12.84 1.28
CA VAL A 217 4.72 -13.86 0.47
C VAL A 217 4.38 -15.08 1.33
N LYS A 218 5.33 -15.61 2.10
CA LYS A 218 5.08 -16.77 2.98
C LYS A 218 4.01 -16.50 4.03
N ARG A 219 4.05 -15.33 4.67
CA ARG A 219 3.05 -14.93 5.66
C ARG A 219 1.67 -14.78 5.02
N ILE A 220 1.58 -14.10 3.89
CA ILE A 220 0.29 -13.81 3.24
C ILE A 220 -0.38 -15.11 2.77
N PHE A 221 0.36 -16.00 2.08
CA PHE A 221 -0.19 -17.28 1.66
C PHE A 221 -0.68 -18.16 2.82
N LYS A 222 -0.03 -18.06 3.98
CA LYS A 222 -0.44 -18.82 5.17
C LYS A 222 -1.62 -18.17 5.90
N TYR A 223 -1.61 -16.85 6.07
CA TYR A 223 -2.46 -16.18 7.07
C TYR A 223 -3.59 -15.33 6.47
N LEU A 224 -3.52 -14.90 5.20
CA LEU A 224 -4.62 -14.14 4.59
C LEU A 224 -5.92 -14.97 4.51
N PRO A 225 -5.91 -16.24 4.04
CA PRO A 225 -7.11 -17.08 4.07
C PRO A 225 -7.71 -17.24 5.47
N ILE A 226 -6.86 -17.28 6.51
CA ILE A 226 -7.29 -17.42 7.89
C ILE A 226 -7.95 -16.11 8.35
N ALA A 227 -7.29 -14.96 8.18
CA ALA A 227 -7.82 -13.66 8.55
C ALA A 227 -9.09 -13.27 7.76
N TYR A 228 -9.23 -13.75 6.51
CA TYR A 228 -10.43 -13.53 5.70
C TYR A 228 -11.63 -14.32 6.24
N ASN A 229 -11.42 -15.58 6.62
CA ASN A 229 -12.49 -16.45 7.11
C ASN A 229 -12.84 -16.19 8.58
N ASP A 230 -11.83 -15.91 9.40
CA ASP A 230 -11.96 -15.54 10.80
C ASP A 230 -11.20 -14.23 11.07
N GLY A 231 -11.93 -13.11 10.96
CA GLY A 231 -11.37 -11.77 11.19
C GLY A 231 -10.95 -11.50 12.63
N SER A 232 -11.28 -12.39 13.58
CA SER A 232 -10.90 -12.31 14.99
C SER A 232 -9.61 -13.08 15.33
N ASN A 233 -9.06 -13.84 14.38
CA ASN A 233 -7.84 -14.61 14.59
C ASN A 233 -6.62 -13.68 14.76
N GLU A 234 -6.18 -13.50 16.01
CA GLU A 234 -5.10 -12.58 16.37
C GLU A 234 -3.77 -12.92 15.70
N GLU A 235 -3.39 -14.20 15.65
CA GLU A 235 -2.15 -14.63 14.97
C GLU A 235 -2.20 -14.25 13.49
N ALA A 236 -3.31 -14.52 12.80
CA ALA A 236 -3.43 -14.19 11.39
C ALA A 236 -3.40 -12.66 11.16
N ARG A 237 -4.04 -11.86 12.03
CA ARG A 237 -3.98 -10.40 11.97
C ARG A 237 -2.58 -9.85 12.19
N GLU A 238 -1.86 -10.37 13.18
CA GLU A 238 -0.47 -10.00 13.45
C GLU A 238 0.43 -10.30 12.26
N GLN A 239 0.33 -11.51 11.72
CA GLN A 239 1.16 -11.96 10.61
C GLN A 239 0.86 -11.18 9.33
N MET A 240 -0.41 -10.82 9.08
CA MET A 240 -0.78 -9.96 7.96
C MET A 240 -0.28 -8.52 8.14
N ALA A 241 -0.36 -7.96 9.35
CA ALA A 241 0.17 -6.62 9.63
C ALA A 241 1.69 -6.55 9.39
N LEU A 242 2.44 -7.56 9.84
CA LEU A 242 3.87 -7.69 9.56
C LEU A 242 4.14 -7.87 8.06
N ALA A 243 3.36 -8.70 7.37
CA ALA A 243 3.54 -8.91 5.94
C ALA A 243 3.30 -7.65 5.11
N ALA A 244 2.30 -6.83 5.49
CA ALA A 244 2.03 -5.55 4.85
C ALA A 244 3.16 -4.53 5.07
N LEU A 245 3.73 -4.49 6.28
CA LEU A 245 4.92 -3.70 6.57
C LEU A 245 6.11 -4.15 5.69
N GLU A 246 6.40 -5.46 5.69
CA GLU A 246 7.48 -6.05 4.90
C GLU A 246 7.29 -5.73 3.40
N ALA A 247 6.07 -5.85 2.89
CA ALA A 247 5.71 -5.49 1.52
C ALA A 247 5.89 -3.98 1.22
N GLY A 248 5.52 -3.09 2.16
CA GLY A 248 5.77 -1.65 2.07
C GLY A 248 7.27 -1.32 1.97
N VAL A 249 8.09 -1.95 2.80
CA VAL A 249 9.56 -1.84 2.75
C VAL A 249 10.09 -2.32 1.39
N VAL A 250 9.54 -3.40 0.85
CA VAL A 250 9.91 -3.92 -0.49
C VAL A 250 9.65 -2.88 -1.57
N ILE A 251 8.42 -2.37 -1.69
CA ILE A 251 8.07 -1.45 -2.79
C ILE A 251 8.73 -0.08 -2.65
N ASN A 252 9.05 0.36 -1.43
CA ASN A 252 9.82 1.58 -1.21
C ASN A 252 11.19 1.50 -1.91
N ASN A 253 11.79 0.31 -1.90
CA ASN A 253 13.18 0.09 -2.29
C ASN A 253 13.36 -0.62 -3.64
N SER A 254 12.31 -1.24 -4.17
CA SER A 254 12.33 -2.00 -5.45
C SER A 254 11.22 -1.59 -6.42
N SER A 255 10.38 -0.60 -6.05
CA SER A 255 9.24 -0.16 -6.85
C SER A 255 8.22 -1.29 -7.09
N VAL A 256 7.14 -0.95 -7.79
CA VAL A 256 6.13 -1.87 -8.33
C VAL A 256 6.30 -2.05 -9.84
N THR A 257 5.59 -3.02 -10.42
CA THR A 257 5.76 -3.42 -11.83
C THR A 257 4.45 -3.30 -12.65
N ILE A 258 4.09 -4.33 -13.42
CA ILE A 258 3.02 -4.29 -14.42
C ILE A 258 1.60 -4.28 -13.83
N VAL A 259 1.35 -5.01 -12.74
CA VAL A 259 0.04 -5.05 -12.04
C VAL A 259 -0.33 -3.65 -11.59
N HIS A 260 0.55 -2.98 -10.83
CA HIS A 260 0.29 -1.61 -10.38
C HIS A 260 0.23 -0.60 -11.52
N GLY A 261 1.01 -0.80 -12.58
CA GLY A 261 0.92 0.03 -13.78
C GLY A 261 -0.47 -0.02 -14.40
N MET A 262 -1.01 -1.24 -14.54
CA MET A 262 -2.29 -1.50 -15.21
C MET A 262 -3.51 -1.30 -14.31
N SER A 263 -3.37 -1.39 -12.98
CA SER A 263 -4.50 -1.26 -12.05
C SER A 263 -4.93 0.18 -11.80
N ARG A 264 -3.99 1.15 -11.88
CA ARG A 264 -4.28 2.56 -11.64
C ARG A 264 -5.31 3.13 -12.62
N PRO A 265 -5.22 2.91 -13.95
CA PRO A 265 -6.24 3.36 -14.88
C PRO A 265 -7.62 2.72 -14.64
N ILE A 266 -7.67 1.44 -14.23
CA ILE A 266 -8.92 0.77 -13.85
C ILE A 266 -9.58 1.50 -12.68
N GLY A 267 -8.82 1.74 -11.60
CA GLY A 267 -9.34 2.44 -10.42
C GLY A 267 -9.75 3.89 -10.71
N ALA A 268 -9.06 4.58 -11.62
CA ALA A 268 -9.39 5.95 -12.01
C ALA A 268 -10.68 6.02 -12.84
N LEU A 269 -10.84 5.17 -13.86
CA LEU A 269 -11.95 5.26 -14.82
C LEU A 269 -13.22 4.53 -14.38
N PHE A 270 -13.08 3.49 -13.55
CA PHE A 270 -14.20 2.63 -13.13
C PHE A 270 -14.43 2.64 -11.61
N HIS A 271 -13.71 3.49 -10.88
CA HIS A 271 -13.84 3.65 -9.42
C HIS A 271 -13.67 2.34 -8.63
N VAL A 272 -12.91 1.39 -9.17
CA VAL A 272 -12.55 0.14 -8.49
C VAL A 272 -11.48 0.44 -7.43
N PRO A 273 -11.65 0.00 -6.17
CA PRO A 273 -10.65 0.18 -5.12
C PRO A 273 -9.28 -0.38 -5.54
N HIS A 274 -8.20 0.25 -5.07
CA HIS A 274 -6.84 -0.05 -5.55
C HIS A 274 -6.44 -1.53 -5.39
N GLY A 275 -6.51 -2.07 -4.17
CA GLY A 275 -6.16 -3.47 -3.91
C GLY A 275 -7.04 -4.48 -4.66
N MET A 276 -8.29 -4.11 -4.94
CA MET A 276 -9.20 -4.95 -5.74
C MET A 276 -8.82 -4.93 -7.23
N SER A 277 -8.46 -3.75 -7.76
CA SER A 277 -7.95 -3.61 -9.13
C SER A 277 -6.66 -4.41 -9.32
N ASN A 278 -5.74 -4.36 -8.34
CA ASN A 278 -4.53 -5.19 -8.34
C ASN A 278 -4.89 -6.68 -8.37
N ALA A 279 -5.75 -7.13 -7.46
CA ALA A 279 -6.17 -8.52 -7.35
C ALA A 279 -6.79 -9.07 -8.65
N MET A 280 -7.66 -8.30 -9.33
CA MET A 280 -8.27 -8.67 -10.61
C MET A 280 -7.24 -8.87 -11.74
N LEU A 281 -6.09 -8.20 -11.65
CA LEU A 281 -5.02 -8.24 -12.65
C LEU A 281 -3.94 -9.30 -12.37
N MET A 282 -3.82 -9.78 -11.12
CA MET A 282 -2.68 -10.61 -10.69
C MET A 282 -2.43 -11.79 -11.62
N LYS A 283 -3.48 -12.56 -11.96
CA LYS A 283 -3.37 -13.73 -12.83
C LYS A 283 -2.78 -13.38 -14.19
N GLU A 284 -3.41 -12.47 -14.93
CA GLU A 284 -3.02 -12.20 -16.31
C GLU A 284 -1.67 -11.48 -16.39
N CYS A 285 -1.40 -10.56 -15.46
CA CYS A 285 -0.12 -9.86 -15.38
C CYS A 285 1.04 -10.78 -15.00
N PHE A 286 0.88 -11.66 -14.01
CA PHE A 286 1.94 -12.60 -13.63
C PHE A 286 2.11 -13.72 -14.64
N SER A 287 1.03 -14.15 -15.31
CA SER A 287 1.12 -15.06 -16.47
C SER A 287 1.99 -14.46 -17.56
N PHE A 288 1.80 -13.17 -17.87
CA PHE A 288 2.64 -12.46 -18.84
C PHE A 288 4.10 -12.35 -18.40
N ALA A 289 4.36 -12.03 -17.13
CA ALA A 289 5.70 -11.80 -16.60
C ALA A 289 6.50 -13.09 -16.35
N LEU A 290 5.82 -14.24 -16.26
CA LEU A 290 6.37 -15.51 -15.77
C LEU A 290 7.63 -15.96 -16.52
N ASP A 291 7.58 -15.95 -17.86
CA ASP A 291 8.66 -16.45 -18.73
C ASP A 291 9.90 -15.52 -18.78
N GLY A 292 9.77 -14.27 -18.33
CA GLY A 292 10.90 -13.37 -18.15
C GLY A 292 11.61 -13.55 -16.82
N ALA A 293 11.00 -14.25 -15.85
CA ALA A 293 11.52 -14.35 -14.49
C ALA A 293 11.23 -15.71 -13.82
N TYR A 294 11.28 -16.80 -14.59
CA TYR A 294 10.96 -18.16 -14.10
C TYR A 294 11.67 -18.51 -12.79
N GLU A 295 12.99 -18.29 -12.71
CA GLU A 295 13.78 -18.53 -11.49
C GLU A 295 13.19 -17.83 -10.26
N ARG A 296 12.80 -16.55 -10.39
CA ARG A 296 12.30 -15.75 -9.27
C ARG A 296 10.89 -16.17 -8.86
N PHE A 297 10.01 -16.49 -9.80
CA PHE A 297 8.70 -17.04 -9.47
C PHE A 297 8.79 -18.45 -8.88
N ALA A 298 9.74 -19.26 -9.35
CA ALA A 298 10.03 -20.58 -8.80
C ALA A 298 10.48 -20.51 -7.34
N ASP A 299 11.36 -19.57 -6.99
CA ASP A 299 11.80 -19.32 -5.62
C ASP A 299 10.63 -19.02 -4.69
N LEU A 300 9.66 -18.21 -5.13
CA LEU A 300 8.44 -17.94 -4.39
C LEU A 300 7.57 -19.21 -4.25
N GLY A 301 7.44 -20.00 -5.32
CA GLY A 301 6.72 -21.28 -5.32
C GLY A 301 7.29 -22.30 -4.33
N ARG A 302 8.62 -22.42 -4.28
CA ARG A 302 9.33 -23.27 -3.30
C ARG A 302 9.19 -22.71 -1.89
N ALA A 303 9.30 -21.39 -1.72
CA ALA A 303 9.19 -20.73 -0.41
C ALA A 303 7.84 -20.97 0.28
N ILE A 304 6.75 -21.02 -0.49
CA ILE A 304 5.40 -21.34 0.02
C ILE A 304 5.06 -22.84 -0.06
N LYS A 305 6.00 -23.67 -0.52
CA LYS A 305 5.91 -25.13 -0.59
C LYS A 305 4.82 -25.66 -1.55
N VAL A 306 4.47 -24.89 -2.58
CA VAL A 306 3.63 -25.39 -3.68
C VAL A 306 4.46 -26.08 -4.78
N ALA A 307 5.77 -25.81 -4.81
CA ALA A 307 6.74 -26.46 -5.68
C ALA A 307 7.80 -27.21 -4.87
N ALA A 308 8.36 -28.28 -5.46
CA ALA A 308 9.47 -29.05 -4.90
C ALA A 308 10.82 -28.49 -5.38
N GLU A 309 11.89 -28.76 -4.63
CA GLU A 309 13.26 -28.41 -5.05
C GLU A 309 13.69 -29.12 -6.35
N THR A 310 13.04 -30.24 -6.69
CA THR A 310 13.31 -31.01 -7.91
C THR A 310 12.51 -30.54 -9.12
N ASP A 311 11.49 -29.69 -8.93
CA ASP A 311 10.74 -29.12 -10.05
C ASP A 311 11.65 -28.16 -10.83
N SER A 312 11.51 -28.15 -12.16
CA SER A 312 12.16 -27.10 -12.97
C SER A 312 11.62 -25.72 -12.59
N ASP A 313 12.39 -24.66 -12.82
CA ASP A 313 11.95 -23.30 -12.50
C ASP A 313 10.65 -22.94 -13.21
N LYS A 314 10.46 -23.40 -14.44
CA LYS A 314 9.21 -23.19 -15.18
C LYS A 314 8.02 -23.85 -14.47
N GLU A 315 8.11 -25.14 -14.14
CA GLU A 315 7.04 -25.86 -13.45
C GLU A 315 6.75 -25.27 -12.06
N ALA A 316 7.79 -24.88 -11.32
CA ALA A 316 7.66 -24.26 -10.01
C ALA A 316 6.99 -22.88 -10.08
N ALA A 317 7.33 -22.08 -11.10
CA ALA A 317 6.72 -20.79 -11.36
C ALA A 317 5.23 -20.93 -11.77
N GLU A 318 4.90 -21.90 -12.62
CA GLU A 318 3.51 -22.21 -12.99
C GLU A 318 2.67 -22.64 -11.76
N LYS A 319 3.21 -23.51 -10.90
CA LYS A 319 2.58 -23.88 -9.62
C LYS A 319 2.39 -22.69 -8.68
N PHE A 320 3.32 -21.73 -8.67
CA PHE A 320 3.17 -20.50 -7.89
C PHE A 320 2.05 -19.61 -8.44
N LEU A 321 1.95 -19.48 -9.76
CA LEU A 321 0.87 -18.74 -10.41
C LEU A 321 -0.50 -19.35 -10.10
N ASP A 322 -0.63 -20.69 -10.13
CA ASP A 322 -1.85 -21.39 -9.71
C ASP A 322 -2.22 -21.06 -8.26
N ALA A 323 -1.23 -20.97 -7.36
CA ALA A 323 -1.45 -20.58 -5.98
C ALA A 323 -1.94 -19.13 -5.86
N VAL A 324 -1.40 -18.20 -6.66
CA VAL A 324 -1.87 -16.80 -6.74
C VAL A 324 -3.32 -16.72 -7.22
N GLU A 325 -3.71 -17.50 -8.23
CA GLU A 325 -5.10 -17.57 -8.68
C GLU A 325 -6.00 -18.15 -7.57
N ASN A 326 -5.55 -19.20 -6.89
CA ASN A 326 -6.32 -19.85 -5.84
C ASN A 326 -6.56 -18.93 -4.62
N ILE A 327 -5.56 -18.15 -4.19
CA ILE A 327 -5.75 -17.24 -3.05
C ILE A 327 -6.74 -16.10 -3.38
N CYS A 328 -6.76 -15.63 -4.63
CA CYS A 328 -7.77 -14.66 -5.09
C CYS A 328 -9.18 -15.28 -5.05
N LYS A 329 -9.34 -16.55 -5.46
CA LYS A 329 -10.62 -17.28 -5.36
C LYS A 329 -11.07 -17.46 -3.90
N VAL A 330 -10.15 -17.83 -3.00
CA VAL A 330 -10.44 -17.97 -1.57
C VAL A 330 -10.89 -16.65 -0.94
N CYS A 331 -10.34 -15.52 -1.40
CA CYS A 331 -10.73 -14.18 -0.97
C CYS A 331 -11.95 -13.63 -1.72
N GLU A 332 -12.61 -14.45 -2.55
CA GLU A 332 -13.83 -14.10 -3.30
C GLU A 332 -13.66 -12.82 -4.13
N ILE A 333 -12.50 -12.66 -4.78
CA ILE A 333 -12.25 -11.52 -5.66
C ILE A 333 -13.14 -11.62 -6.90
N PRO A 334 -14.01 -10.63 -7.17
CA PRO A 334 -14.87 -10.65 -8.33
C PRO A 334 -14.07 -10.37 -9.60
N THR A 335 -14.56 -10.85 -10.72
CA THR A 335 -14.17 -10.36 -12.05
C THR A 335 -14.60 -8.90 -12.24
N LEU A 336 -14.09 -8.23 -13.30
CA LEU A 336 -14.53 -6.88 -13.64
C LEU A 336 -16.05 -6.83 -13.90
N GLU A 337 -16.60 -7.84 -14.57
CA GLU A 337 -18.04 -7.94 -14.86
C GLU A 337 -18.85 -8.13 -13.58
N GLU A 338 -18.46 -9.05 -12.70
CA GLU A 338 -19.14 -9.28 -11.40
C GLU A 338 -19.07 -8.07 -10.48
N TYR A 339 -18.00 -7.26 -10.56
CA TYR A 339 -17.89 -6.00 -9.84
C TYR A 339 -18.84 -4.91 -10.38
N GLY A 340 -19.30 -5.06 -11.63
CA GLY A 340 -20.20 -4.10 -12.29
C GLY A 340 -19.50 -3.12 -13.22
N VAL A 341 -18.28 -3.43 -13.69
CA VAL A 341 -17.63 -2.65 -14.74
C VAL A 341 -18.38 -2.85 -16.06
N ASP A 342 -18.69 -1.74 -16.73
CA ASP A 342 -19.33 -1.76 -18.04
C ASP A 342 -18.32 -2.20 -19.11
N ARG A 343 -18.60 -3.32 -19.76
CA ARG A 343 -17.71 -3.93 -20.77
C ARG A 343 -17.46 -3.01 -21.97
N GLU A 344 -18.48 -2.33 -22.46
CA GLU A 344 -18.34 -1.44 -23.63
C GLU A 344 -17.49 -0.22 -23.28
N LYS A 345 -17.75 0.41 -22.13
CA LYS A 345 -16.94 1.54 -21.63
C LYS A 345 -15.51 1.11 -21.33
N PHE A 346 -15.31 -0.11 -20.84
CA PHE A 346 -13.98 -0.68 -20.62
C PHE A 346 -13.20 -0.73 -21.93
N PHE A 347 -13.70 -1.44 -22.94
CA PHE A 347 -13.00 -1.56 -24.22
C PHE A 347 -12.86 -0.23 -24.96
N ALA A 348 -13.80 0.71 -24.81
CA ALA A 348 -13.64 2.07 -25.33
C ALA A 348 -12.49 2.85 -24.68
N SER A 349 -12.09 2.47 -23.46
CA SER A 349 -11.02 3.13 -22.69
C SER A 349 -9.68 2.40 -22.71
N VAL A 350 -9.63 1.15 -23.20
CA VAL A 350 -8.45 0.26 -23.13
C VAL A 350 -7.20 0.88 -23.77
N ASP A 351 -7.32 1.58 -24.90
CA ASP A 351 -6.17 2.21 -25.56
C ASP A 351 -5.54 3.31 -24.68
N LYS A 352 -6.39 4.18 -24.11
CA LYS A 352 -5.98 5.21 -23.15
C LYS A 352 -5.39 4.59 -21.89
N MET A 353 -6.02 3.54 -21.34
CA MET A 353 -5.51 2.85 -20.15
C MET A 353 -4.13 2.25 -20.39
N ALA A 354 -3.88 1.69 -21.58
CA ALA A 354 -2.58 1.15 -21.92
C ALA A 354 -1.50 2.24 -22.00
N ASP A 355 -1.82 3.40 -22.59
CA ASP A 355 -0.91 4.55 -22.60
C ASP A 355 -0.64 5.09 -21.19
N ASP A 356 -1.68 5.25 -20.36
CA ASP A 356 -1.56 5.70 -18.97
C ASP A 356 -0.72 4.72 -18.12
N ALA A 357 -0.92 3.41 -18.31
CA ALA A 357 -0.17 2.37 -17.62
C ALA A 357 1.32 2.46 -17.94
N LEU A 358 1.69 2.57 -19.23
CA LEU A 358 3.08 2.71 -19.65
C LEU A 358 3.69 4.05 -19.18
N ALA A 359 2.94 5.14 -19.29
CA ALA A 359 3.36 6.47 -18.86
C ALA A 359 3.65 6.55 -17.35
N SER A 360 3.01 5.71 -16.54
CA SER A 360 3.31 5.60 -15.10
C SER A 360 4.75 5.12 -14.80
N GLY A 361 5.41 4.49 -15.78
CA GLY A 361 6.76 3.94 -15.67
C GLY A 361 6.88 2.69 -14.79
N SER A 362 5.80 2.24 -14.14
CA SER A 362 5.83 1.00 -13.33
C SER A 362 6.01 -0.26 -14.19
N PRO A 363 5.30 -0.44 -15.33
CA PRO A 363 5.52 -1.60 -16.21
C PRO A 363 6.96 -1.74 -16.71
N GLY A 364 7.69 -0.62 -16.85
CA GLY A 364 9.11 -0.64 -17.24
C GLY A 364 10.05 -1.26 -16.20
N ASN A 365 9.58 -1.49 -14.96
CA ASN A 365 10.35 -2.22 -13.94
C ASN A 365 10.15 -3.74 -14.03
N THR A 366 9.24 -4.25 -14.86
CA THR A 366 9.09 -5.70 -15.09
C THR A 366 10.34 -6.23 -15.79
N ILE A 367 10.85 -7.40 -15.37
CA ILE A 367 12.04 -8.02 -15.99
C ILE A 367 11.79 -8.36 -17.47
N LYS A 368 10.59 -8.84 -17.80
CA LYS A 368 10.14 -8.97 -19.18
C LYS A 368 9.80 -7.58 -19.74
N ASP A 369 10.28 -7.29 -20.95
CA ASP A 369 9.93 -6.05 -21.63
C ASP A 369 8.42 -5.99 -21.91
N VAL A 370 7.82 -4.83 -21.65
CA VAL A 370 6.37 -4.61 -21.77
C VAL A 370 6.11 -3.65 -22.93
N THR A 371 5.33 -4.09 -23.92
CA THR A 371 4.85 -3.22 -25.01
C THR A 371 3.39 -2.81 -24.81
N LYS A 372 2.92 -1.79 -25.55
CA LYS A 372 1.49 -1.41 -25.54
C LYS A 372 0.61 -2.57 -25.98
N ASP A 373 1.01 -3.32 -27.01
CA ASP A 373 0.28 -4.48 -27.49
C ASP A 373 0.14 -5.59 -26.43
N ASP A 374 1.14 -5.76 -25.56
CA ASP A 374 1.06 -6.70 -24.44
C ASP A 374 0.03 -6.26 -23.40
N VAL A 375 0.06 -4.97 -23.03
CA VAL A 375 -0.91 -4.38 -22.09
C VAL A 375 -2.35 -4.50 -22.63
N LEU A 376 -2.56 -4.24 -23.92
CA LEU A 376 -3.85 -4.41 -24.59
C LEU A 376 -4.35 -5.86 -24.51
N LYS A 377 -3.47 -6.84 -24.76
CA LYS A 377 -3.80 -8.28 -24.67
C LYS A 377 -4.14 -8.72 -23.25
N ILE A 378 -3.43 -8.18 -22.25
CA ILE A 378 -3.70 -8.48 -20.84
C ILE A 378 -5.08 -7.92 -20.47
N TYR A 379 -5.42 -6.68 -20.85
CA TYR A 379 -6.75 -6.13 -20.59
C TYR A 379 -7.88 -6.92 -21.30
N ASP A 380 -7.65 -7.39 -22.52
CA ASP A 380 -8.58 -8.28 -23.23
C ASP A 380 -8.78 -9.60 -22.48
N ALA A 381 -7.72 -10.15 -21.89
CA ALA A 381 -7.78 -11.41 -21.15
C ALA A 381 -8.60 -11.34 -19.85
N LEU A 382 -8.85 -10.15 -19.30
CA LEU A 382 -9.71 -9.96 -18.12
C LEU A 382 -11.20 -10.24 -18.37
N TRP A 383 -11.60 -10.40 -19.63
CA TRP A 383 -12.99 -10.62 -20.06
C TRP A 383 -13.21 -11.99 -20.71
N LYS A 384 -12.32 -12.95 -20.46
CA LYS A 384 -12.36 -14.30 -21.03
C LYS A 384 -13.01 -15.34 -20.13
#